data_AF-A0A4R7ZMY5-F1
#
_entry.id   AF-A0A4R7ZMY5-F1
#
_cell.length_a   1.000
_cell.length_b   1.000
_cell.length_c   1.000
_cell.angle_alpha   90.00
_cell.angle_beta   90.00
_cell.angle_gamma   90.00
#
_symmetry.space_group_name_H-M   'P 1'
#
loop_
_entity.id
_entity.type
_entity.pdbx_description
1 polymer ?
#
loop_
_entity_poly.entity_id
_entity_poly.type
_entity_poly.pdbx_seq_one_letter_code
_entity_poly.pdbx_strand_id
1 'polypeptide(L)'
;MILSDVILRQCVERVAQTIEASGAGVVGLQEVDKYFDARSNWVDQPAWLAARLKMNYVFAANLDWDPLEPGKPRRQYVPTSTEVKTLTAHWTDTWPEKGFGLGFTSAVPLPTKRIDFQLHSPQLVPTAASVPASLASDHLPVAATYSLS
;
A
#
# COMPACT_ATOMS: atom_id res chain seq x y z
N MET A 1 -17.24 -22.50 6.30
CA MET A 1 -16.81 -21.34 7.11
C MET A 1 -15.36 -21.41 7.58
N ILE A 2 -14.72 -22.59 7.73
CA ILE A 2 -13.32 -22.71 8.21
C ILE A 2 -12.27 -22.49 7.09
N LEU A 3 -12.56 -22.93 5.85
CA LEU A 3 -11.62 -22.82 4.72
C LEU A 3 -11.34 -21.36 4.28
N SER A 4 -12.34 -20.48 4.32
CA SER A 4 -12.19 -19.08 3.92
C SER A 4 -11.32 -18.29 4.89
N ASP A 5 -11.43 -18.55 6.19
CA ASP A 5 -10.63 -17.88 7.24
C ASP A 5 -9.16 -18.31 7.18
N VAL A 6 -8.89 -19.59 6.86
CA VAL A 6 -7.53 -20.10 6.67
C VAL A 6 -6.85 -19.46 5.45
N ILE A 7 -7.55 -19.37 4.32
CA ILE A 7 -7.00 -18.78 3.08
C ILE A 7 -6.73 -17.28 3.26
N LEU A 8 -7.65 -16.56 3.92
CA LEU A 8 -7.45 -15.14 4.19
C LEU A 8 -6.26 -14.89 5.13
N ARG A 9 -6.15 -15.64 6.22
CA ARG A 9 -5.00 -15.55 7.14
C ARG A 9 -3.69 -15.86 6.43
N GLN A 10 -3.67 -16.83 5.50
CA GLN A 10 -2.49 -17.11 4.68
C GLN A 10 -2.10 -15.95 3.76
N CYS A 11 -3.06 -15.22 3.19
CA CYS A 11 -2.76 -14.04 2.37
C CYS A 11 -2.13 -12.90 3.21
N VAL A 12 -2.72 -12.61 4.38
CA VAL A 12 -2.20 -11.54 5.25
C VAL A 12 -0.87 -11.93 5.92
N GLU A 13 -0.63 -13.22 6.17
CA GLU A 13 0.69 -13.70 6.64
C GLU A 13 1.79 -13.50 5.59
N ARG A 14 1.51 -13.67 4.28
CA ARG A 14 2.52 -13.36 3.24
C ARG A 14 2.90 -11.88 3.23
N VAL A 15 1.94 -11.00 3.49
CA VAL A 15 2.20 -9.56 3.66
C VAL A 15 3.06 -9.32 4.91
N ALA A 16 2.73 -9.96 6.03
CA ALA A 16 3.53 -9.88 7.26
C ALA A 16 4.98 -10.32 7.03
N GLN A 17 5.20 -11.43 6.34
CA GLN A 17 6.54 -11.91 5.99
C GLN A 17 7.31 -10.94 5.10
N THR A 18 6.64 -10.32 4.13
CA THR A 18 7.25 -9.28 3.26
C THR A 18 7.68 -8.07 4.09
N ILE A 19 6.85 -7.63 5.04
CA ILE A 19 7.17 -6.53 5.95
C ILE A 19 8.34 -6.90 6.86
N GLU A 20 8.30 -8.07 7.49
CA GLU A 20 9.34 -8.56 8.39
C GLU A 20 10.70 -8.66 7.68
N ALA A 21 10.71 -9.22 6.46
CA ALA A 21 11.92 -9.32 5.64
C ALA A 21 12.46 -7.97 5.16
N SER A 22 11.60 -6.95 5.03
CA SER A 22 12.03 -5.61 4.61
C SER A 22 12.85 -4.86 5.67
N GLY A 23 12.68 -5.22 6.95
CA GLY A 23 13.28 -4.48 8.07
C GLY A 23 12.75 -3.05 8.23
N ALA A 24 11.60 -2.72 7.63
CA ALA A 24 11.04 -1.37 7.68
C ALA A 24 10.65 -0.95 9.11
N GLY A 25 11.06 0.27 9.50
CA GLY A 25 10.65 0.87 10.78
C GLY A 25 9.25 1.50 10.76
N VAL A 26 8.76 1.88 9.57
CA VAL A 26 7.43 2.44 9.34
C VAL A 26 6.82 1.76 8.12
N VAL A 27 5.55 1.39 8.20
CA VAL A 27 4.85 0.67 7.13
C VAL A 27 3.52 1.37 6.84
N GLY A 28 3.32 1.74 5.58
CA GLY A 28 2.02 2.17 5.07
C GLY A 28 1.38 1.03 4.29
N LEU A 29 0.08 0.78 4.52
CA LEU A 29 -0.68 -0.23 3.81
C LEU A 29 -1.87 0.42 3.11
N GLN A 30 -2.10 0.03 1.87
CA GLN A 30 -3.30 0.39 1.11
C GLN A 30 -4.23 -0.82 1.01
N GLU A 31 -5.50 -0.57 0.74
CA GLU A 31 -6.51 -1.60 0.42
C GLU A 31 -6.66 -2.71 1.47
N VAL A 32 -6.35 -2.40 2.73
CA VAL A 32 -6.55 -3.32 3.86
C VAL A 32 -7.98 -3.28 4.36
N ASP A 33 -8.56 -4.46 4.61
CA ASP A 33 -9.93 -4.56 5.09
C ASP A 33 -9.99 -4.44 6.63
N LYS A 34 -11.00 -3.71 7.10
CA LYS A 34 -11.43 -3.68 8.50
C LYS A 34 -12.95 -3.79 8.55
N TYR A 35 -13.47 -4.97 8.89
CA TYR A 35 -14.91 -5.27 8.89
C TYR A 35 -15.61 -4.89 7.56
N PHE A 36 -14.92 -5.03 6.42
CA PHE A 36 -15.39 -4.45 5.16
C PHE A 36 -16.32 -5.39 4.38
N ASP A 37 -15.93 -6.66 4.23
CA ASP A 37 -16.69 -7.62 3.41
C ASP A 37 -16.50 -9.06 3.92
N ALA A 38 -17.43 -9.95 3.54
CA ALA A 38 -17.36 -11.38 3.82
C ALA A 38 -16.08 -12.05 3.25
N ARG A 39 -15.50 -11.52 2.16
CA ARG A 39 -14.23 -11.99 1.56
C ARG A 39 -13.07 -11.90 2.54
N SER A 40 -13.08 -10.92 3.43
CA SER A 40 -12.09 -10.75 4.51
C SER A 40 -12.57 -11.30 5.84
N ASN A 41 -13.64 -12.09 5.85
CA ASN A 41 -14.24 -12.66 7.05
C ASN A 41 -14.43 -11.61 8.16
N TRP A 42 -14.66 -10.35 7.76
CA TRP A 42 -14.78 -9.21 8.66
C TRP A 42 -13.57 -9.00 9.59
N VAL A 43 -12.38 -9.49 9.24
CA VAL A 43 -11.18 -9.35 10.08
C VAL A 43 -10.68 -7.90 10.07
N ASP A 44 -10.26 -7.40 11.24
CA ASP A 44 -9.43 -6.18 11.34
C ASP A 44 -7.99 -6.56 10.96
N GLN A 45 -7.70 -6.53 9.65
CA GLN A 45 -6.37 -6.92 9.14
C GLN A 45 -5.25 -6.01 9.67
N PRO A 46 -5.43 -4.67 9.78
CA PRO A 46 -4.44 -3.81 10.43
C PRO A 46 -4.11 -4.24 11.86
N ALA A 47 -5.14 -4.52 12.69
CA ALA A 47 -4.93 -4.96 14.06
C ALA A 47 -4.19 -6.30 14.12
N TRP A 48 -4.54 -7.24 13.25
CA TRP A 48 -3.88 -8.54 13.19
C TRP A 48 -2.40 -8.41 12.79
N LEU A 49 -2.10 -7.61 11.76
CA LEU A 49 -0.72 -7.36 11.31
C LEU A 49 0.11 -6.69 12.40
N ALA A 50 -0.46 -5.67 13.05
CA ALA A 50 0.18 -4.98 14.17
C ALA A 50 0.56 -5.94 15.30
N ALA A 51 -0.36 -6.84 15.67
CA ALA A 51 -0.09 -7.86 16.68
C ALA A 51 1.00 -8.86 16.23
N ARG A 52 0.94 -9.36 14.99
CA ARG A 52 1.90 -10.33 14.43
C ARG A 52 3.31 -9.75 14.28
N LEU A 53 3.43 -8.48 13.92
CA LEU A 53 4.69 -7.78 13.71
C LEU A 53 5.19 -7.04 14.96
N LYS A 54 4.39 -7.04 16.04
CA LYS A 54 4.65 -6.28 17.28
C LYS A 54 4.84 -4.78 17.00
N MET A 55 4.02 -4.22 16.12
CA MET A 55 4.05 -2.81 15.74
C MET A 55 2.81 -2.08 16.28
N ASN A 56 2.94 -0.78 16.51
CA ASN A 56 1.77 0.08 16.72
C ASN A 56 1.08 0.35 15.38
N TYR A 57 -0.23 0.58 15.38
CA TYR A 57 -0.97 0.92 14.16
C TYR A 57 -1.97 2.05 14.38
N VAL A 58 -2.22 2.78 13.29
CA VAL A 58 -3.32 3.72 13.13
C VAL A 58 -3.99 3.36 11.81
N PHE A 59 -5.32 3.43 11.76
CA PHE A 59 -6.10 3.12 10.56
C PHE A 59 -6.98 4.30 10.19
N ALA A 60 -6.95 4.68 8.91
CA ALA A 60 -7.83 5.67 8.30
C ALA A 60 -8.45 5.05 7.05
N ALA A 61 -9.78 5.08 6.94
CA ALA A 61 -10.47 4.52 5.78
C ALA A 61 -10.35 5.46 4.57
N ASN A 62 -9.99 4.89 3.40
CA ASN A 62 -9.79 5.64 2.15
C ASN A 62 -10.92 5.45 1.13
N LEU A 63 -11.94 4.61 1.42
CA LEU A 63 -13.05 4.33 0.51
C LEU A 63 -14.35 4.97 1.03
N ASP A 64 -14.95 5.82 0.18
CA ASP A 64 -16.25 6.48 0.36
C ASP A 64 -17.06 6.36 -0.94
N TRP A 65 -18.11 5.53 -0.99
CA TRP A 65 -18.86 5.20 -2.22
C TRP A 65 -20.37 5.33 -2.08
N ASP A 66 -21.03 5.75 -3.18
CA ASP A 66 -22.05 4.96 -3.90
C ASP A 66 -22.50 5.68 -5.21
N PRO A 67 -23.17 5.05 -6.18
CA PRO A 67 -23.23 3.62 -6.52
C PRO A 67 -23.28 3.34 -8.05
N LEU A 68 -23.32 2.05 -8.34
CA LEU A 68 -23.40 1.39 -9.63
C LEU A 68 -24.63 1.71 -10.52
N GLU A 69 -25.50 2.68 -10.19
CA GLU A 69 -26.77 2.92 -10.90
C GLU A 69 -27.28 4.39 -10.91
N PRO A 70 -28.23 4.74 -11.81
CA PRO A 70 -28.12 5.93 -12.67
C PRO A 70 -28.35 7.31 -12.04
N GLY A 71 -27.51 8.28 -12.45
CA GLY A 71 -27.56 9.70 -12.06
C GLY A 71 -26.42 10.18 -11.16
N LYS A 72 -25.39 9.35 -10.92
CA LYS A 72 -24.43 9.51 -9.82
C LYS A 72 -22.97 9.67 -10.29
N PRO A 73 -22.13 10.51 -9.62
CA PRO A 73 -20.72 10.69 -9.96
C PRO A 73 -19.82 9.47 -9.73
N ARG A 74 -18.61 9.53 -10.27
CA ARG A 74 -17.78 8.37 -10.65
C ARG A 74 -16.91 7.83 -9.51
N ARG A 75 -16.63 6.53 -9.57
CA ARG A 75 -15.44 5.90 -8.98
C ARG A 75 -14.24 6.09 -9.94
N GLN A 76 -13.18 6.78 -9.55
CA GLN A 76 -11.97 6.97 -10.35
C GLN A 76 -10.72 6.53 -9.58
N TYR A 77 -9.81 5.81 -10.25
CA TYR A 77 -8.53 5.34 -9.71
C TYR A 77 -7.47 5.42 -10.82
N VAL A 78 -6.75 6.53 -10.90
CA VAL A 78 -5.65 6.73 -11.86
C VAL A 78 -4.54 7.59 -11.23
N PRO A 79 -3.24 7.32 -11.50
CA PRO A 79 -2.11 8.08 -10.94
C PRO A 79 -2.05 9.56 -11.34
N THR A 80 -2.92 9.98 -12.25
CA THR A 80 -3.00 11.36 -12.76
C THR A 80 -4.23 12.11 -12.26
N SER A 81 -4.93 11.55 -11.27
CA SER A 81 -6.09 12.19 -10.65
C SER A 81 -5.70 13.52 -10.00
N THR A 82 -6.70 14.39 -9.77
CA THR A 82 -6.47 15.70 -9.16
C THR A 82 -5.84 15.56 -7.78
N GLU A 83 -6.25 14.55 -7.01
CA GLU A 83 -5.74 14.26 -5.68
C GLU A 83 -4.24 13.96 -5.73
N VAL A 84 -3.80 13.05 -6.62
CA VAL A 84 -2.38 12.71 -6.76
C VAL A 84 -1.57 13.93 -7.21
N LYS A 85 -2.12 14.75 -8.12
CA LYS A 85 -1.48 16.01 -8.54
C LYS A 85 -1.35 17.01 -7.38
N THR A 86 -2.36 17.13 -6.53
CA THR A 86 -2.31 17.99 -5.33
C THR A 86 -1.23 17.50 -4.37
N LEU A 87 -1.19 16.20 -4.08
CA LEU A 87 -0.18 15.63 -3.18
C LEU A 87 1.24 15.86 -3.73
N THR A 88 1.46 15.57 -5.01
CA THR A 88 2.77 15.71 -5.67
C THR A 88 3.16 17.16 -5.96
N ALA A 89 2.25 18.13 -5.80
CA ALA A 89 2.58 19.56 -5.81
C ALA A 89 3.18 20.04 -4.48
N HIS A 90 2.91 19.34 -3.37
CA HIS A 90 3.36 19.72 -2.03
C HIS A 90 4.47 18.82 -1.48
N TRP A 91 4.48 17.55 -1.86
CA TRP A 91 5.45 16.57 -1.42
C TRP A 91 6.19 15.98 -2.61
N THR A 92 7.49 15.75 -2.42
CA THR A 92 8.35 15.24 -3.46
C THR A 92 8.24 13.73 -3.53
N ASP A 93 8.20 13.21 -4.75
CA ASP A 93 8.22 11.78 -5.01
C ASP A 93 9.64 11.22 -4.84
N THR A 94 9.78 10.24 -3.95
CA THR A 94 11.10 9.66 -3.62
C THR A 94 11.74 8.93 -4.79
N TRP A 95 10.94 8.33 -5.67
CA TRP A 95 11.48 7.40 -6.66
C TRP A 95 12.28 8.08 -7.78
N PRO A 96 11.85 9.20 -8.39
CA PRO A 96 12.71 9.94 -9.31
C PRO A 96 14.07 10.32 -8.71
N GLU A 97 14.16 10.50 -7.38
CA GLU A 97 15.41 10.91 -6.72
C GLU A 97 16.38 9.75 -6.47
N LYS A 98 15.86 8.58 -6.07
CA LYS A 98 16.68 7.46 -5.56
C LYS A 98 16.33 6.07 -6.10
N GLY A 99 15.29 5.97 -6.93
CA GLY A 99 14.87 4.71 -7.55
C GLY A 99 15.66 4.39 -8.82
N PHE A 100 15.61 3.14 -9.25
CA PHE A 100 16.21 2.69 -10.51
C PHE A 100 15.15 2.15 -11.47
N GLY A 101 15.18 2.59 -12.73
CA GLY A 101 14.23 2.17 -13.75
C GLY A 101 12.82 2.76 -13.55
N LEU A 102 11.83 2.14 -14.19
CA LEU A 102 10.47 2.69 -14.29
C LEU A 102 9.66 2.62 -12.99
N GLY A 103 10.08 1.78 -12.03
CA GLY A 103 9.40 1.64 -10.73
C GLY A 103 7.98 1.11 -10.83
N PHE A 104 7.73 0.18 -11.75
CA PHE A 104 6.41 -0.42 -11.88
C PHE A 104 6.10 -1.33 -10.70
N THR A 105 4.87 -1.22 -10.21
CA THR A 105 4.37 -1.93 -9.03
C THR A 105 3.16 -2.80 -9.33
N SER A 106 2.42 -2.52 -10.41
CA SER A 106 1.16 -3.21 -10.70
C SER A 106 0.93 -3.47 -12.20
N ALA A 107 0.31 -4.57 -12.62
CA ALA A 107 -0.05 -5.75 -11.80
C ALA A 107 1.07 -6.80 -11.84
N VAL A 108 1.28 -7.51 -10.73
CA VAL A 108 2.18 -8.68 -10.64
C VAL A 108 1.59 -9.86 -11.44
N PRO A 109 2.41 -10.69 -12.12
CA PRO A 109 3.88 -10.80 -12.03
C PRO A 109 4.68 -9.94 -13.01
N LEU A 110 4.04 -9.24 -13.94
CA LEU A 110 4.71 -8.40 -14.96
C LEU A 110 4.18 -6.96 -14.86
N PRO A 111 4.66 -6.17 -13.88
CA PRO A 111 4.11 -4.86 -13.61
C PRO A 111 4.43 -3.90 -14.76
N THR A 112 3.42 -3.14 -15.18
CA THR A 112 3.49 -2.17 -16.29
C THR A 112 3.07 -0.77 -15.87
N LYS A 113 2.57 -0.62 -14.65
CA LYS A 113 2.08 0.62 -14.08
C LYS A 113 2.79 0.89 -12.78
N ARG A 114 3.03 2.18 -12.52
CA ARG A 114 3.50 2.68 -11.26
C ARG A 114 2.38 3.48 -10.63
N ILE A 115 1.77 2.91 -9.59
CA ILE A 115 0.58 3.47 -8.95
C ILE A 115 0.73 3.61 -7.43
N ASP A 116 1.85 3.14 -6.89
CA ASP A 116 2.22 3.25 -5.48
C ASP A 116 3.39 4.23 -5.35
N PHE A 117 3.24 5.21 -4.45
CA PHE A 117 4.17 6.33 -4.30
C PHE A 117 4.59 6.49 -2.85
N GLN A 118 5.86 6.83 -2.63
CA GLN A 118 6.35 7.31 -1.34
C GLN A 118 6.71 8.79 -1.50
N LEU A 119 5.85 9.66 -0.97
CA LEU A 119 6.04 11.11 -1.02
C LEU A 119 6.65 11.59 0.30
N HIS A 120 7.54 12.57 0.23
CA HIS A 120 8.22 13.10 1.41
C HIS A 120 8.33 14.63 1.39
N SER A 121 8.52 15.20 2.58
CA SER A 121 8.88 16.61 2.76
C SER A 121 10.41 16.76 2.86
N PRO A 122 10.95 17.99 2.77
CA PRO A 122 12.40 18.22 2.80
C PRO A 122 13.13 17.72 4.05
N GLN A 123 12.42 17.55 5.17
CA GLN A 123 12.99 17.04 6.42
C GLN A 123 13.44 15.59 6.31
N LEU A 124 12.82 14.81 5.41
CA LEU A 124 13.18 13.44 5.09
C LEU A 124 14.03 13.44 3.83
N VAL A 125 15.34 13.26 3.97
CA VAL A 125 16.26 13.18 2.85
C VAL A 125 16.36 11.73 2.39
N PRO A 126 15.89 11.37 1.19
CA PRO A 126 15.89 9.99 0.74
C PRO A 126 17.32 9.54 0.41
N THR A 127 17.69 8.33 0.85
CA THR A 127 19.01 7.74 0.61
C THR A 127 18.96 6.55 -0.34
N ALA A 128 17.82 5.84 -0.42
CA ALA A 128 17.59 4.74 -1.35
C ALA A 128 16.10 4.57 -1.63
N ALA A 129 15.75 4.04 -2.80
CA ALA A 129 14.41 3.55 -3.12
C ALA A 129 14.48 2.27 -3.97
N SER A 130 13.56 1.34 -3.74
CA SER A 130 13.50 0.05 -4.44
C SER A 130 12.08 -0.50 -4.52
N VAL A 131 11.84 -1.39 -5.48
CA VAL A 131 10.62 -2.20 -5.58
C VAL A 131 11.04 -3.66 -5.36
N PRO A 132 11.00 -4.18 -4.12
CA PRO A 132 11.32 -5.56 -3.84
C PRO A 132 10.37 -6.52 -4.55
N ALA A 133 10.90 -7.63 -5.08
CA ALA A 133 10.06 -8.69 -5.64
C ALA A 133 9.24 -9.37 -4.54
N SER A 134 7.94 -9.54 -4.77
CA SER A 134 7.05 -10.24 -3.86
C SER A 134 5.85 -10.83 -4.60
N LEU A 135 5.26 -11.88 -4.04
CA LEU A 135 3.99 -12.48 -4.47
C LEU A 135 2.91 -12.32 -3.37
N ALA A 136 3.13 -11.41 -2.41
CA ALA A 136 2.22 -11.20 -1.30
C ALA A 136 0.91 -10.52 -1.72
N SER A 137 0.96 -9.69 -2.76
CA SER A 137 -0.16 -8.94 -3.33
C SER A 137 -0.03 -8.93 -4.86
N ASP A 138 -1.11 -8.53 -5.53
CA ASP A 138 -1.13 -8.12 -6.93
C ASP A 138 -0.33 -6.83 -7.20
N HIS A 139 0.11 -6.13 -6.15
CA HIS A 139 1.08 -5.04 -6.19
C HIS A 139 2.43 -5.47 -5.58
N LEU A 140 3.52 -4.92 -6.12
CA LEU A 140 4.83 -4.98 -5.49
C LEU A 140 4.97 -3.88 -4.42
N PRO A 141 5.68 -4.15 -3.32
CA PRO A 141 5.98 -3.13 -2.32
C PRO A 141 6.92 -2.06 -2.90
N VAL A 142 6.77 -0.83 -2.39
CA VAL A 142 7.75 0.25 -2.60
C VAL A 142 8.44 0.52 -1.28
N ALA A 143 9.76 0.46 -1.27
CA ALA A 143 10.58 0.66 -0.08
C ALA A 143 11.57 1.79 -0.30
N ALA A 144 11.73 2.65 0.71
CA ALA A 144 12.68 3.74 0.70
C ALA A 144 13.33 3.89 2.08
N THR A 145 14.57 4.39 2.08
CA THR A 145 15.30 4.76 3.29
C THR A 145 15.49 6.26 3.31
N TYR A 146 15.37 6.87 4.49
CA TYR A 146 15.52 8.31 4.69
C TYR A 146 16.46 8.60 5.85
N SER A 147 17.20 9.70 5.75
CA SER A 147 17.82 10.37 6.89
C SER A 147 17.00 11.59 7.29
N LEU A 148 16.93 11.87 8.59
CA LEU A 148 16.36 13.11 9.09
C LEU A 148 17.40 14.22 8.99
N SER A 149 16.98 15.38 8.49
CA SER A 149 17.78 16.63 8.52
C SER A 149 17.49 17.48 9.75
#